data_AF-W6NDG4-F1
#
_entry.id   AF-W6NDG4-F1
#
_cell.length_a   1.000
_cell.length_b   1.000
_cell.length_c   1.000
_cell.angle_alpha   90.00
_cell.angle_beta   90.00
_cell.angle_gamma   90.00
#
_symmetry.space_group_name_H-M   'P 1'
#
loop_
_entity.id
_entity.type
_entity.pdbx_description
1 polymer ?
#
loop_
_entity_poly.entity_id
_entity_poly.type
_entity_poly.pdbx_seq_one_letter_code
_entity_poly.pdbx_strand_id
1 'polypeptide(L)'
;METVEVITDPKLETATPTAVDHFNWADWLNNASCVLVVYVEPLLCSIGFLLNCACIAVFLSVSSHGYFRKTSLLFYLVALSICNALQLILSIFVIVLPAMEQFIGDEFPREADNLHRVNAITVRLGYPLMLAANYAAIWLLTLICAQRFQAICHPSNPWKLRLTCIRRSKGAVTVVVGAAL
;
A
#
# COMPACT_ATOMS: atom_id res chain seq x y z
N MET A 1 67.67 -54.36 -3.28
CA MET A 1 67.29 -54.64 -1.88
C MET A 1 66.38 -53.50 -1.48
N GLU A 2 65.13 -53.49 -1.98
CA GLU A 2 63.94 -54.11 -1.35
C GLU A 2 63.73 -53.64 0.09
N THR A 3 62.77 -52.70 0.23
CA THR A 3 61.54 -52.73 1.07
C THR A 3 61.82 -52.31 2.53
N VAL A 4 60.98 -51.53 3.23
CA VAL A 4 59.55 -51.74 3.52
C VAL A 4 58.95 -50.41 4.03
N GLU A 5 57.73 -50.09 3.59
CA GLU A 5 56.86 -49.08 4.20
C GLU A 5 56.48 -49.46 5.64
N VAL A 6 56.56 -48.53 6.59
CA VAL A 6 55.90 -48.68 7.89
C VAL A 6 54.88 -47.56 8.03
N ILE A 7 53.64 -47.94 7.75
CA ILE A 7 52.40 -47.24 8.07
C ILE A 7 52.35 -47.03 9.59
N THR A 8 52.16 -45.78 10.01
CA THR A 8 51.59 -45.45 11.32
C THR A 8 50.55 -44.35 11.14
N ASP A 9 49.28 -44.75 11.10
CA ASP A 9 48.13 -43.91 11.45
C ASP A 9 47.75 -44.35 12.89
N PRO A 10 47.44 -43.44 13.83
CA PRO A 10 46.17 -42.73 13.75
C PRO A 10 46.12 -41.32 14.37
N LYS A 11 45.27 -40.45 13.79
CA LYS A 11 44.55 -39.32 14.42
C LYS A 11 45.38 -38.20 15.08
N LEU A 12 45.51 -37.07 14.39
CA LEU A 12 45.33 -35.76 15.04
C LEU A 12 44.85 -34.71 14.03
N GLU A 13 43.55 -34.46 14.10
CA GLU A 13 42.86 -33.19 13.88
C GLU A 13 43.66 -32.06 13.22
N THR A 14 43.50 -31.91 11.92
CA THR A 14 43.32 -30.57 11.35
C THR A 14 42.03 -30.61 10.54
N ALA A 15 40.92 -30.70 11.28
CA ALA A 15 39.67 -30.15 10.79
C ALA A 15 39.99 -28.71 10.38
N THR A 16 39.93 -28.45 9.07
CA THR A 16 39.84 -27.09 8.56
C THR A 16 38.77 -26.37 9.39
N PRO A 17 39.04 -25.17 9.90
CA PRO A 17 38.06 -24.45 10.68
C PRO A 17 36.82 -24.36 9.81
N THR A 18 35.75 -24.97 10.32
CA THR A 18 34.38 -24.87 9.83
C THR A 18 34.20 -23.49 9.23
N ALA A 19 33.85 -23.43 7.94
CA ALA A 19 33.31 -22.22 7.35
C ALA A 19 32.27 -21.70 8.33
N VAL A 20 32.62 -20.65 9.06
CA VAL A 20 31.62 -19.84 9.74
C VAL A 20 30.85 -19.30 8.57
N ASP A 21 29.65 -19.86 8.34
CA ASP A 21 28.68 -19.29 7.43
C ASP A 21 28.48 -17.85 7.90
N HIS A 22 29.27 -16.94 7.32
CA HIS A 22 29.13 -15.53 7.52
C HIS A 22 27.75 -15.21 6.96
N PHE A 23 26.77 -15.17 7.86
CA PHE A 23 25.39 -14.90 7.52
C PHE A 23 25.35 -13.64 6.67
N ASN A 24 25.04 -13.82 5.38
CA ASN A 24 25.11 -12.72 4.43
C ASN A 24 23.87 -11.85 4.59
N TRP A 25 23.97 -10.87 5.49
CA TRP A 25 22.89 -9.93 5.79
C TRP A 25 22.31 -9.27 4.54
N ALA A 26 23.13 -9.02 3.51
CA ALA A 26 22.70 -8.40 2.26
C ALA A 26 21.73 -9.30 1.48
N ASP A 27 22.07 -10.58 1.31
CA ASP A 27 21.23 -11.54 0.61
C ASP A 27 19.92 -11.80 1.36
N TRP A 28 19.99 -11.90 2.68
CA TRP A 28 18.80 -12.05 3.51
C TRP A 28 17.86 -10.85 3.40
N LEU A 29 18.39 -9.62 3.48
CA LEU A 29 17.61 -8.39 3.34
C LEU A 29 16.99 -8.26 1.94
N ASN A 30 17.72 -8.61 0.89
CA ASN A 30 17.22 -8.61 -0.48
C ASN A 30 16.08 -9.62 -0.67
N ASN A 31 16.24 -10.84 -0.14
CA ASN A 31 15.20 -11.86 -0.19
C ASN A 31 13.95 -11.45 0.61
N ALA A 32 14.13 -10.89 1.82
CA ALA A 32 13.03 -10.39 2.63
C ALA A 32 12.29 -9.24 1.93
N SER A 33 13.03 -8.31 1.32
CA SER A 33 12.46 -7.18 0.56
C SER A 33 11.70 -7.66 -0.66
N CYS A 34 12.25 -8.65 -1.39
CA CYS A 34 11.57 -9.30 -2.51
C CYS A 34 10.24 -9.91 -2.06
N VAL A 35 10.24 -10.70 -0.98
CA VAL A 35 9.03 -11.34 -0.45
C VAL A 35 7.98 -10.30 -0.05
N LEU A 36 8.40 -9.24 0.65
CA LEU A 36 7.49 -8.19 1.11
C LEU A 36 6.85 -7.45 -0.07
N VAL A 37 7.65 -6.99 -1.03
CA VAL A 37 7.19 -6.12 -2.11
C VAL A 37 6.45 -6.91 -3.20
N VAL A 38 6.91 -8.12 -3.54
CA VAL A 38 6.34 -8.91 -4.63
C VAL A 38 5.12 -9.73 -4.20
N TYR A 39 5.06 -10.16 -2.93
CA TYR A 39 3.99 -11.06 -2.47
C TYR A 39 3.11 -10.43 -1.38
N VAL A 40 3.70 -9.92 -0.30
CA VAL A 40 2.92 -9.45 0.86
C VAL A 40 2.16 -8.16 0.54
N GLU A 41 2.82 -7.20 -0.09
CA GLU A 41 2.23 -5.93 -0.44
C GLU A 41 1.05 -6.01 -1.42
N PRO A 42 1.13 -6.71 -2.57
CA PRO A 42 -0.03 -6.87 -3.45
C PRO A 42 -1.17 -7.66 -2.79
N LEU A 43 -0.86 -8.61 -1.91
CA LEU A 43 -1.88 -9.32 -1.13
C LEU A 43 -2.63 -8.36 -0.20
N LEU A 44 -1.90 -7.54 0.57
CA LEU A 44 -2.50 -6.53 1.44
C LEU A 44 -3.32 -5.50 0.66
N CYS A 45 -2.79 -5.04 -0.48
CA CYS A 45 -3.51 -4.10 -1.36
C CYS A 45 -4.79 -4.72 -1.90
N SER A 46 -4.75 -5.99 -2.30
CA SER A 46 -5.93 -6.71 -2.82
C SER A 46 -7.01 -6.88 -1.74
N ILE A 47 -6.63 -7.28 -0.52
CA ILE A 47 -7.55 -7.40 0.61
C ILE A 47 -8.17 -6.02 0.93
N GLY A 48 -7.34 -4.98 1.03
CA GLY A 48 -7.81 -3.63 1.31
C GLY A 48 -8.74 -3.11 0.22
N PHE A 49 -8.46 -3.39 -1.06
CA PHE A 49 -9.32 -3.02 -2.18
C PHE A 49 -10.69 -3.69 -2.08
N LEU A 50 -10.72 -5.01 -1.87
CA LEU A 50 -11.97 -5.77 -1.72
C LEU A 50 -12.81 -5.26 -0.55
N LEU A 51 -12.18 -4.97 0.59
CA LEU A 51 -12.85 -4.40 1.75
C LEU A 51 -13.44 -3.01 1.44
N ASN A 52 -12.69 -2.13 0.77
CA ASN A 52 -13.20 -0.82 0.37
C ASN A 52 -14.34 -0.92 -0.65
N CYS A 53 -14.28 -1.86 -1.60
CA CYS A 53 -15.39 -2.15 -2.51
C CYS A 53 -16.65 -2.64 -1.76
N ALA A 54 -16.48 -3.52 -0.78
CA ALA A 54 -17.57 -3.98 0.08
C ALA A 54 -18.18 -2.81 0.88
N CYS A 55 -17.35 -1.91 1.42
CA CYS A 55 -17.82 -0.70 2.10
C CYS A 55 -18.66 0.18 1.17
N ILE A 56 -18.19 0.43 -0.07
CA ILE A 56 -18.93 1.21 -1.07
C ILE A 56 -20.29 0.56 -1.34
N ALA A 57 -20.33 -0.76 -1.59
CA ALA A 57 -21.57 -1.48 -1.87
C ALA A 57 -22.57 -1.39 -0.71
N VAL A 58 -22.11 -1.60 0.53
CA VAL A 58 -22.95 -1.47 1.74
C VAL A 58 -23.47 -0.05 1.91
N PHE A 59 -22.60 0.97 1.78
CA PHE A 59 -23.01 2.36 1.93
C PHE A 59 -24.01 2.81 0.87
N LEU A 60 -23.81 2.41 -0.39
CA LEU A 60 -24.77 2.69 -1.47
C LEU A 60 -26.11 1.98 -1.24
N SER A 61 -26.09 0.72 -0.79
CA SER A 61 -27.29 -0.05 -0.48
C SER A 61 -28.10 0.59 0.65
N VAL A 62 -27.43 1.06 1.70
CA VAL A 62 -28.06 1.77 2.83
C VAL A 62 -28.60 3.13 2.40
N SER A 63 -27.92 3.85 1.51
CA SER A 63 -28.39 5.14 0.99
C SER A 63 -29.69 5.04 0.20
N SER A 64 -29.94 3.91 -0.47
CA SER A 64 -31.13 3.71 -1.31
C SER A 64 -32.42 3.47 -0.52
N HIS A 65 -32.34 3.00 0.73
CA HIS A 65 -33.50 2.60 1.53
C HIS A 65 -34.17 3.75 2.30
N GLY A 66 -33.85 5.02 1.99
CA GLY A 66 -34.60 6.20 2.45
C GLY A 66 -34.55 6.54 3.96
N TYR A 67 -33.85 5.75 4.79
CA TYR A 67 -34.04 5.79 6.24
C TYR A 67 -33.15 6.78 7.03
N PHE A 68 -32.28 7.61 6.42
CA PHE A 68 -31.38 8.47 7.22
C PHE A 68 -31.32 9.96 6.85
N ARG A 69 -31.83 10.75 7.80
CA ARG A 69 -31.61 12.18 8.08
C ARG A 69 -30.11 12.56 8.31
N LYS A 70 -29.15 11.64 8.15
CA LYS A 70 -27.68 11.86 8.26
C LYS A 70 -26.95 11.56 6.93
N THR A 71 -27.56 11.92 5.81
CA THR A 71 -27.08 11.67 4.44
C THR A 71 -25.66 12.19 4.18
N SER A 72 -25.23 13.25 4.89
CA SER A 72 -23.94 13.89 4.63
C SER A 72 -22.72 13.05 5.01
N LEU A 73 -22.78 12.28 6.10
CA LEU A 73 -21.63 11.48 6.56
C LEU A 73 -21.37 10.27 5.65
N LEU A 74 -22.45 9.66 5.16
CA LEU A 74 -22.37 8.52 4.26
C LEU A 74 -21.63 8.91 2.97
N PHE A 75 -21.87 10.11 2.43
CA PHE A 75 -21.13 10.60 1.26
C PHE A 75 -19.62 10.74 1.51
N TYR A 76 -19.19 11.20 2.69
CA TYR A 76 -17.76 11.27 3.01
C TYR A 76 -17.14 9.87 3.15
N LEU A 77 -17.86 8.91 3.74
CA LEU A 77 -17.38 7.54 3.85
C LEU A 77 -17.27 6.84 2.50
N VAL A 78 -18.24 7.03 1.61
CA VAL A 78 -18.18 6.52 0.23
C VAL A 78 -16.99 7.13 -0.52
N ALA A 79 -16.82 8.45 -0.44
CA ALA A 79 -15.70 9.14 -1.09
C ALA A 79 -14.35 8.66 -0.54
N LEU A 80 -14.24 8.47 0.79
CA LEU A 80 -13.04 7.96 1.45
C LEU A 80 -12.72 6.54 0.97
N SER A 81 -13.73 5.65 0.92
CA SER A 81 -13.54 4.27 0.42
C SER A 81 -13.15 4.24 -1.06
N ILE A 82 -13.67 5.15 -1.89
CA ILE A 82 -13.24 5.27 -3.30
C ILE A 82 -11.78 5.72 -3.37
N CYS A 83 -11.38 6.74 -2.61
CA CYS A 83 -9.99 7.22 -2.59
C CYS A 83 -9.03 6.13 -2.13
N ASN A 84 -9.38 5.39 -1.07
CA ASN A 84 -8.59 4.26 -0.59
C ASN A 84 -8.52 3.14 -1.62
N ALA A 85 -9.63 2.78 -2.29
CA ALA A 85 -9.63 1.77 -3.34
C ALA A 85 -8.74 2.18 -4.53
N LEU A 86 -8.83 3.45 -4.96
CA LEU A 86 -7.98 4.01 -6.02
C LEU A 86 -6.50 4.02 -5.61
N GLN A 87 -6.18 4.42 -4.37
CA GLN A 87 -4.82 4.41 -3.87
C GLN A 87 -4.24 2.99 -3.84
N LEU A 88 -4.98 2.01 -3.32
CA LEU A 88 -4.51 0.62 -3.23
C LEU A 88 -4.33 -0.03 -4.61
N ILE A 89 -5.23 0.21 -5.57
CA ILE A 89 -5.06 -0.34 -6.92
C ILE A 89 -3.89 0.30 -7.65
N LEU A 90 -3.67 1.61 -7.47
CA LEU A 90 -2.51 2.31 -8.04
C LEU A 90 -1.21 1.89 -7.35
N SER A 91 -1.25 1.60 -6.04
CA SER A 91 -0.09 1.11 -5.27
C SER A 91 0.48 -0.17 -5.85
N ILE A 92 -0.39 -1.11 -6.25
CA ILE A 92 0.02 -2.36 -6.90
C ILE A 92 0.84 -2.03 -8.16
N PHE A 93 0.33 -1.15 -9.02
CA PHE A 93 1.01 -0.80 -10.26
C PHE A 93 2.30 0.03 -10.03
N VAL A 94 2.30 0.94 -9.07
CA VAL A 94 3.44 1.85 -8.84
C VAL A 94 4.59 1.17 -8.10
N ILE A 95 4.32 0.17 -7.26
CA ILE A 95 5.32 -0.45 -6.39
C ILE A 95 5.75 -1.83 -6.90
N VAL A 96 4.80 -2.65 -7.39
CA VAL A 96 5.12 -4.01 -7.84
C VAL A 96 5.83 -4.01 -9.20
N LEU A 97 5.44 -3.14 -10.15
CA LEU A 97 6.07 -3.09 -11.48
C LEU A 97 7.59 -2.80 -11.43
N PRO A 98 8.07 -1.75 -10.71
CA PRO A 98 9.50 -1.52 -10.55
C PRO A 98 10.23 -2.66 -9.84
N ALA A 99 9.59 -3.28 -8.83
CA ALA A 99 10.17 -4.40 -8.13
C ALA A 99 10.34 -5.61 -9.06
N MET A 100 9.31 -5.93 -9.86
CA MET A 100 9.38 -6.99 -10.85
C MET A 100 10.44 -6.72 -11.91
N GLU A 101 10.59 -5.47 -12.36
CA GLU A 101 11.67 -5.09 -13.28
C GLU A 101 13.06 -5.36 -12.69
N GLN A 102 13.26 -5.02 -11.41
CA GLN A 102 14.53 -5.24 -10.72
C GLN A 102 14.86 -6.74 -10.56
N PHE A 103 13.87 -7.61 -10.37
CA PHE A 103 14.11 -9.05 -10.14
C PHE A 103 14.09 -9.90 -11.43
N ILE A 104 13.34 -9.50 -12.48
CA ILE A 104 13.28 -10.23 -13.76
C ILE A 104 14.40 -9.82 -14.73
N GLY A 105 14.97 -8.62 -14.55
CA GLY A 105 15.95 -8.03 -15.47
C GLY A 105 17.17 -8.93 -15.75
N ASP A 106 17.58 -9.75 -14.78
CA ASP A 106 18.73 -10.63 -14.91
C ASP A 106 18.42 -11.95 -15.65
N GLU A 107 17.16 -12.41 -15.64
CA GLU A 107 16.80 -13.74 -16.15
C GLU A 107 16.11 -13.69 -17.53
N PHE A 108 15.39 -12.60 -17.88
CA PHE A 108 14.70 -12.47 -19.17
C PHE A 108 14.84 -11.07 -19.81
N PRO A 109 15.92 -10.80 -20.58
CA PRO A 109 16.25 -9.45 -21.04
C PRO A 109 15.25 -8.86 -22.05
N ARG A 110 14.57 -9.68 -22.85
CA ARG A 110 13.55 -9.20 -23.81
C ARG A 110 12.24 -8.78 -23.15
N GLU A 111 11.87 -9.44 -22.07
CA GLU A 111 10.65 -9.13 -21.32
C GLU A 111 10.86 -7.91 -20.42
N ALA A 112 12.08 -7.74 -19.90
CA ALA A 112 12.52 -6.57 -19.15
C ALA A 112 12.38 -5.26 -19.96
N ASP A 113 12.73 -5.24 -21.25
CA ASP A 113 12.61 -4.03 -22.09
C ASP A 113 11.15 -3.55 -22.25
N ASN A 114 10.21 -4.49 -22.39
CA ASN A 114 8.79 -4.16 -22.46
C ASN A 114 8.26 -3.71 -21.10
N LEU A 115 8.71 -4.37 -20.02
CA LEU A 115 8.34 -4.02 -18.66
C LEU A 115 8.83 -2.63 -18.27
N HIS A 116 10.06 -2.27 -18.65
CA HIS A 116 10.67 -0.96 -18.41
C HIS A 116 9.83 0.17 -19.03
N ARG A 117 9.33 -0.01 -20.26
CA ARG A 117 8.45 0.98 -20.91
C ARG A 117 7.14 1.17 -20.17
N VAL A 118 6.50 0.07 -19.77
CA VAL A 118 5.26 0.10 -19.00
C VAL A 118 5.49 0.74 -17.63
N ASN A 119 6.61 0.40 -16.98
CA ASN A 119 7.00 0.94 -15.70
C ASN A 119 7.24 2.45 -15.77
N ALA A 120 7.99 2.94 -16.76
CA ALA A 120 8.26 4.36 -16.94
C ALA A 120 6.97 5.20 -17.09
N ILE A 121 5.97 4.68 -17.80
CA ILE A 121 4.66 5.34 -17.96
C ILE A 121 3.87 5.27 -16.64
N THR A 122 3.84 4.08 -16.04
CA THR A 122 3.05 3.79 -14.84
C THR A 122 3.57 4.56 -13.63
N VAL A 123 4.87 4.66 -13.43
CA VAL A 123 5.46 5.45 -12.34
C VAL A 123 5.19 6.93 -12.57
N ARG A 124 5.36 7.42 -13.80
CA ARG A 124 5.17 8.84 -14.13
C ARG A 124 3.74 9.32 -13.89
N LEU A 125 2.73 8.50 -14.21
CA LEU A 125 1.33 8.86 -14.09
C LEU A 125 0.69 8.33 -12.80
N GLY A 126 1.01 7.10 -12.43
CA GLY A 126 0.45 6.40 -11.28
C GLY A 126 0.93 6.97 -9.96
N TYR A 127 2.20 7.38 -9.84
CA TYR A 127 2.72 7.97 -8.60
C TYR A 127 2.00 9.26 -8.17
N PRO A 128 1.87 10.30 -9.03
CA PRO A 128 1.13 11.51 -8.64
C PRO A 128 -0.36 11.21 -8.38
N LEU A 129 -0.98 10.31 -9.15
CA LEU A 129 -2.39 9.94 -8.94
C LEU A 129 -2.60 9.18 -7.63
N MET A 130 -1.67 8.30 -7.26
CA MET A 130 -1.66 7.60 -5.98
C MET A 130 -1.52 8.58 -4.81
N LEU A 131 -0.61 9.54 -4.92
CA LEU A 131 -0.46 10.60 -3.92
C LEU A 131 -1.70 11.48 -3.82
N ALA A 132 -2.29 11.87 -4.95
CA ALA A 132 -3.54 12.61 -5.00
C ALA A 132 -4.66 11.88 -4.24
N ALA A 133 -4.85 10.59 -4.52
CA ALA A 133 -5.83 9.76 -3.83
C ALA A 133 -5.57 9.68 -2.31
N ASN A 134 -4.29 9.55 -1.91
CA ASN A 134 -3.91 9.54 -0.50
C ASN A 134 -4.19 10.88 0.20
N TYR A 135 -3.82 12.01 -0.42
CA TYR A 135 -4.10 13.34 0.12
C TYR A 135 -5.60 13.60 0.21
N ALA A 136 -6.38 13.21 -0.80
CA ALA A 136 -7.83 13.31 -0.77
C ALA A 136 -8.41 12.51 0.41
N ALA A 137 -7.91 11.29 0.67
CA ALA A 137 -8.34 10.46 1.79
C ALA A 137 -8.06 11.14 3.16
N ILE A 138 -6.88 11.74 3.35
CA ILE A 138 -6.51 12.47 4.57
C ILE A 138 -7.46 13.67 4.80
N TRP A 139 -7.74 14.43 3.75
CA TRP A 139 -8.65 15.57 3.84
C TRP A 139 -10.10 15.13 4.11
N LEU A 140 -10.56 14.05 3.49
CA LEU A 140 -11.87 13.46 3.75
C LEU A 140 -12.00 12.97 5.19
N LEU A 141 -10.96 12.32 5.74
CA LEU A 141 -10.93 11.91 7.14
C LEU A 141 -11.04 13.12 8.07
N THR A 142 -10.29 14.19 7.78
CA THR A 142 -10.36 15.46 8.52
C THR A 142 -11.77 16.04 8.52
N LEU A 143 -12.45 16.03 7.36
CA LEU A 143 -13.84 16.49 7.24
C LEU A 143 -14.82 15.61 8.00
N ILE A 144 -14.62 14.29 8.01
CA ILE A 144 -15.41 13.35 8.82
C ILE A 144 -15.24 13.67 10.30
N CYS A 145 -14.00 13.88 10.78
CA CYS A 145 -13.72 14.27 12.15
C CYS A 145 -14.42 15.58 12.52
N ALA A 146 -14.32 16.60 11.67
CA ALA A 146 -15.02 17.88 11.85
C ALA A 146 -16.54 17.70 11.94
N GLN A 147 -17.13 16.90 11.04
CA GLN A 147 -18.56 16.63 11.05
C GLN A 147 -19.00 15.86 12.31
N ARG A 148 -18.20 14.88 12.76
CA ARG A 148 -18.48 14.12 13.99
C ARG A 148 -18.39 15.02 15.21
N PHE A 149 -17.40 15.90 15.28
CA PHE A 149 -17.27 16.89 16.34
C PHE A 149 -18.53 17.77 16.43
N GLN A 150 -19.04 18.29 15.30
CA GLN A 150 -20.27 19.07 15.29
C GLN A 150 -21.51 18.30 15.78
N ALA A 151 -21.59 17.01 15.46
CA ALA A 151 -22.70 16.17 15.85
C ALA A 151 -22.72 15.87 17.35
N ILE A 152 -21.54 15.79 17.99
CA ILE A 152 -21.40 15.40 19.41
C ILE A 152 -21.38 16.62 20.33
N CYS A 153 -20.75 17.74 19.93
CA CYS A 153 -20.57 18.89 20.81
C CYS A 153 -21.87 19.64 21.14
N HIS A 154 -21.91 20.18 22.37
CA HIS A 154 -23.03 20.98 22.87
C HIS A 154 -23.28 22.22 21.97
N PRO A 155 -24.55 22.62 21.73
CA PRO A 155 -24.90 23.75 20.86
C PRO A 155 -24.26 25.10 21.24
N SER A 156 -23.87 25.30 22.50
CA SER A 156 -23.20 26.53 22.96
C SER A 156 -21.71 26.61 22.65
N ASN A 157 -21.09 25.57 22.08
CA ASN A 157 -19.67 25.60 21.76
C ASN A 157 -19.39 26.55 20.57
N PRO A 158 -18.52 27.58 20.73
CA PRO A 158 -18.24 28.56 19.67
C PRO A 158 -17.68 27.94 18.39
N TRP A 159 -16.96 26.81 18.50
CA TRP A 159 -16.37 26.11 17.37
C TRP A 159 -17.42 25.40 16.49
N LYS A 160 -18.57 25.04 17.05
CA LYS A 160 -19.65 24.38 16.32
C LYS A 160 -20.21 25.27 15.20
N LEU A 161 -20.39 26.55 15.51
CA LEU A 161 -20.92 27.57 14.60
C LEU A 161 -19.98 27.84 13.43
N ARG A 162 -18.67 27.93 13.69
CA ARG A 162 -17.62 28.13 12.68
C ARG A 162 -17.55 26.98 11.67
N LEU A 163 -17.79 25.74 12.11
CA LEU A 163 -17.75 24.56 11.26
C LEU A 163 -19.03 24.36 10.43
N THR A 164 -20.09 25.16 10.64
CA THR A 164 -21.41 24.97 9.98
C THR A 164 -21.32 25.05 8.44
N CYS A 165 -20.28 25.71 7.92
CA CYS A 165 -19.96 25.76 6.49
C CYS A 165 -19.80 24.36 5.86
N ILE A 166 -19.34 23.35 6.63
CA ILE A 166 -19.09 21.97 6.18
C ILE A 166 -20.40 21.17 5.96
N ARG A 167 -21.56 21.77 6.22
CA ARG A 167 -22.87 21.11 6.06
C ARG A 167 -23.19 20.70 4.61
N ARG A 168 -22.57 21.31 3.60
CA ARG A 168 -22.70 20.92 2.18
C ARG A 168 -21.68 19.82 1.82
N SER A 169 -21.95 18.59 2.24
CA SER A 169 -21.02 17.45 2.05
C SER A 169 -20.63 17.18 0.60
N LYS A 170 -21.56 17.30 -0.35
CA LYS A 170 -21.26 17.10 -1.78
C LYS A 170 -20.22 18.09 -2.31
N GLY A 171 -20.35 19.37 -1.95
CA GLY A 171 -19.41 20.40 -2.38
C GLY A 171 -18.03 20.23 -1.76
N ALA A 172 -17.95 19.88 -0.47
CA ALA A 172 -16.67 19.64 0.20
C ALA A 172 -15.93 18.42 -0.40
N VAL A 173 -16.64 17.34 -0.72
CA VAL A 173 -16.05 16.18 -1.41
C VAL A 173 -15.54 16.57 -2.79
N THR A 174 -16.33 17.28 -3.60
CA THR A 174 -15.90 17.72 -4.94
C THR A 174 -14.68 18.64 -4.88
N VAL A 175 -14.60 19.55 -3.90
CA VAL A 175 -13.44 20.42 -3.72
C VAL A 175 -12.21 19.62 -3.31
N VAL A 176 -12.32 18.68 -2.36
CA VAL A 176 -11.18 17.87 -1.91
C VAL A 176 -10.66 16.97 -3.03
N VAL A 177 -11.56 16.29 -3.75
CA VAL A 177 -11.16 15.41 -4.86
C VAL A 177 -10.64 16.23 -6.04
N GLY A 178 -11.27 17.36 -6.36
CA GLY A 178 -10.86 18.23 -7.46
C GLY A 178 -9.59 19.04 -7.18
N ALA A 179 -9.24 19.30 -5.92
CA ALA A 179 -7.98 19.95 -5.55
C ALA A 179 -6.81 18.96 -5.40
N ALA A 180 -7.11 17.67 -5.29
CA ALA A 180 -6.09 16.62 -5.22
C ALA A 180 -5.63 16.17 -6.62
N LEU A 181 -6.50 16.29 -7.62
CA LEU A 181 -6.22 15.98 -9.04
C LEU A 181 -5.61 17.19 -9.76
#